data_AF-A0A943PR22-F1
#
_entry.id   AF-A0A943PR22-F1
#
_cell.length_a   1.000
_cell.length_b   1.000
_cell.length_c   1.000
_cell.angle_alpha   90.00
_cell.angle_beta   90.00
_cell.angle_gamma   90.00
#
_symmetry.space_group_name_H-M   'P 1'
#
loop_
_entity.id
_entity.type
_entity.pdbx_description
1 polymer ?
#
loop_
_entity_poly.entity_id
_entity_poly.type
_entity_poly.pdbx_seq_one_letter_code
_entity_poly.pdbx_strand_id
1 'polypeptide(L)' 'MEYDKYVKIPMFIILDRNICVGNKLLYGIIILLSHKEGYCYADNKYLGNCLGVCPRRISGLLK' A
#
# COMPACT_ATOMS: atom_id res chain seq x y z
N MET A 1 19.08 -8.17 5.21
CA MET A 1 18.27 -8.25 3.98
C MET A 1 17.50 -6.94 3.89
N GLU A 2 17.75 -6.08 2.90
CA GLU A 2 17.08 -4.77 2.77
C GLU A 2 15.58 -5.02 2.52
N TYR A 3 14.78 -4.87 3.57
CA TYR A 3 13.35 -5.14 3.55
C TYR A 3 12.57 -4.10 2.73
N ASP A 4 13.23 -2.99 2.48
CA ASP A 4 12.80 -1.71 1.94
C ASP A 4 13.07 -1.54 0.44
N LYS A 5 13.64 -2.55 -0.21
CA LYS A 5 13.85 -2.55 -1.67
C LYS A 5 12.62 -2.95 -2.48
N TYR A 6 11.67 -3.66 -1.88
CA TYR A 6 10.50 -4.17 -2.60
C TYR A 6 9.28 -4.29 -1.69
N VAL A 7 8.12 -4.16 -2.32
CA VAL A 7 6.83 -4.33 -1.66
C VAL A 7 6.46 -5.81 -1.67
N LYS A 8 6.08 -6.35 -0.51
CA LYS A 8 5.62 -7.73 -0.35
C LYS A 8 4.10 -7.75 -0.20
N ILE A 9 3.43 -8.48 -1.09
CA ILE A 9 1.98 -8.70 -1.02
C ILE A 9 1.74 -10.21 -0.96
N PRO A 10 1.00 -10.72 0.04
CA PRO A 10 0.64 -12.13 0.11
C PRO A 10 -0.06 -12.62 -1.16
N MET A 11 0.25 -13.85 -1.58
CA MET A 11 -0.28 -14.43 -2.80
C MET A 11 -1.82 -14.46 -2.82
N PHE A 12 -2.45 -14.74 -1.67
CA PHE A 12 -3.92 -14.76 -1.59
C PHE A 12 -4.55 -13.39 -1.86
N ILE A 13 -3.88 -12.29 -1.48
CA ILE A 13 -4.32 -10.92 -1.80
C ILE A 13 -4.08 -10.62 -3.28
N ILE A 14 -2.95 -11.05 -3.84
CA ILE A 14 -2.67 -10.91 -5.29
C ILE A 14 -3.71 -11.63 -6.14
N LEU A 15 -4.11 -12.84 -5.74
CA LEU A 15 -5.05 -13.68 -6.50
C LEU A 15 -6.52 -13.32 -6.28
N ASP A 16 -6.87 -12.59 -5.22
CA ASP A 16 -8.25 -12.21 -4.94
C ASP A 16 -8.80 -11.28 -6.03
N ARG A 17 -9.84 -11.74 -6.74
CA ARG A 17 -10.48 -10.99 -7.83
C ARG A 17 -11.44 -9.91 -7.33
N ASN A 18 -11.81 -9.93 -6.06
CA ASN A 18 -12.68 -8.92 -5.45
C ASN A 18 -11.90 -7.67 -5.02
N ILE A 19 -10.57 -7.74 -5.01
CA ILE A 19 -9.69 -6.63 -4.64
C ILE A 19 -9.13 -6.00 -5.92
N CYS A 20 -9.37 -4.70 -6.12
CA CYS A 20 -8.80 -3.97 -7.23
C CYS A 20 -7.26 -3.88 -7.12
N VAL A 21 -6.58 -3.83 -8.27
CA VAL A 21 -5.10 -3.76 -8.33
C VAL A 21 -4.53 -2.60 -7.50
N GLY A 22 -5.20 -1.43 -7.52
CA GLY A 22 -4.78 -0.27 -6.73
C GLY A 22 -4.78 -0.52 -5.22
N ASN A 23 -5.78 -1.24 -4.70
CA ASN A 23 -5.86 -1.59 -3.28
C ASN A 23 -4.72 -2.55 -2.88
N LYS A 24 -4.35 -3.49 -3.77
CA LYS A 24 -3.24 -4.43 -3.54
C LYS A 24 -1.90 -3.70 -3.42
N LEU A 25 -1.63 -2.77 -4.34
CA LEU A 25 -0.43 -1.95 -4.30
C LEU A 25 -0.38 -1.07 -3.05
N LEU A 26 -1.50 -0.43 -2.71
CA LEU A 26 -1.62 0.38 -1.50
C LEU A 26 -1.35 -0.43 -0.23
N TYR A 27 -1.97 -1.61 -0.11
CA TYR A 27 -1.73 -2.54 0.99
C TYR A 27 -0.24 -2.86 1.15
N GLY A 28 0.44 -3.18 0.05
CA GLY A 28 1.85 -3.51 0.08
C GLY A 28 2.74 -2.36 0.58
N ILE A 29 2.43 -1.12 0.21
CA ILE A 29 3.13 0.07 0.73
C ILE A 29 2.87 0.24 2.23
N ILE A 30 1.62 0.10 2.68
CA ILE A 30 1.25 0.22 4.10
C ILE A 30 2.01 -0.83 4.93
N ILE A 31 2.05 -2.08 4.47
CA ILE A 31 2.78 -3.17 5.14
C ILE A 31 4.28 -2.87 5.20
N LEU A 32 4.86 -2.37 4.11
CA LEU A 32 6.28 -2.01 4.09
C LEU A 32 6.61 -0.95 5.14
N LEU A 33 5.82 0.13 5.22
CA LEU A 33 6.00 1.19 6.20
C LEU A 33 5.78 0.68 7.63
N SER A 34 4.76 -0.16 7.82
CA SER A 34 4.45 -0.76 9.12
C SER A 34 5.57 -1.67 9.60
N HIS A 35 6.22 -2.42 8.70
CA HIS A 35 7.39 -3.22 9.06
C HIS A 35 8.60 -2.39 9.45
N LYS A 36 8.76 -1.20 8.88
CA LYS A 36 9.90 -0.33 9.14
C LYS A 36 9.82 0.31 10.52
N GLU A 37 8.66 0.86 10.89
CA GLU A 37 8.48 1.68 12.10
C GLU A 37 7.58 1.01 13.17
N GLY A 38 7.05 -0.19 12.90
CA GLY A 38 6.05 -0.85 13.75
C GLY A 38 4.61 -0.35 13.53
N TYR A 39 4.42 0.70 12.73
CA TYR A 39 3.12 1.25 12.33
C TYR A 39 3.25 2.02 11.00
N CYS A 40 2.14 2.24 10.31
CA CYS A 40 2.12 3.08 9.12
C CYS A 40 1.93 4.55 9.53
N TYR A 41 2.96 5.38 9.35
CA TYR A 41 2.92 6.82 9.64
C TYR A 41 2.44 7.68 8.46
N ALA A 42 2.30 7.09 7.27
CA ALA A 42 2.03 7.84 6.05
C ALA A 42 0.59 8.35 5.97
N ASP A 43 0.45 9.61 5.58
CA ASP A 43 -0.83 10.22 5.23
C ASP A 43 -1.21 9.93 3.76
N ASN A 44 -2.44 10.31 3.38
CA ASN A 44 -2.93 10.12 2.01
C ASN A 44 -2.13 10.92 0.98
N LYS A 45 -1.42 11.98 1.40
CA LYS A 45 -0.55 12.75 0.51
C LYS A 45 0.70 11.96 0.15
N TYR A 46 1.36 11.39 1.14
CA TYR A 46 2.50 10.51 0.96
C TYR A 46 2.13 9.28 0.12
N LEU A 47 1.06 8.58 0.49
CA LEU A 47 0.61 7.37 -0.23
C LEU A 47 0.17 7.70 -1.67
N GLY A 48 -0.47 8.85 -1.86
CA GLY A 48 -0.82 9.38 -3.18
C GLY A 48 0.41 9.61 -4.05
N ASN A 49 1.46 10.23 -3.49
CA ASN A 49 2.72 10.46 -4.20
C ASN A 49 3.40 9.13 -4.58
N CYS A 50 3.42 8.14 -3.69
CA CYS A 50 4.00 6.81 -3.98
C CYS A 50 3.28 6.09 -5.13
N LEU A 51 1.96 6.24 -5.26
CA LEU A 51 1.16 5.60 -6.30
C LEU A 51 0.91 6.47 -7.52
N GLY A 52 1.37 7.73 -7.54
CA GLY A 52 1.11 8.68 -8.61
C GLY A 52 -0.38 9.06 -8.74
N VAL A 53 -1.09 9.18 -7.61
CA VAL A 53 -2.52 9.50 -7.59
C VAL A 53 -2.86 10.59 -6.56
N CYS A 54 -3.97 11.29 -6.77
CA CYS A 54 -4.42 12.33 -5.83
C CYS A 54 -4.77 11.72 -4.45
N PRO A 55 -4.55 12.45 -3.33
CA PRO A 55 -4.84 11.96 -1.98
C PRO A 55 -6.29 11.49 -1.78
N ARG A 56 -7.25 12.14 -2.46
CA ARG A 56 -8.67 11.73 -2.45
C ARG A 56 -8.88 10.31 -2.98
N ARG A 57 -8.07 9.86 -3.95
CA ARG A 57 -8.15 8.50 -4.49
C ARG A 57 -7.73 7.48 -3.44
N ILE A 58 -6.74 7.79 -2.61
CA ILE A 58 -6.31 6.93 -1.50
C ILE A 58 -7.47 6.67 -0.53
N SER A 59 -8.22 7.70 -0.14
CA SER A 59 -9.43 7.53 0.68
C SER A 59 -10.46 6.58 0.06
N GLY A 60 -10.55 6.51 -1.26
CA GLY A 60 -11.43 5.56 -1.96
C GLY A 60 -10.90 4.13 -1.97
N LEU A 61 -9.57 3.96 -1.93
CA LEU A 61 -8.91 2.65 -1.87
C LEU A 61 -8.86 2.05 -0.45
N LEU A 62 -9.09 2.87 0.58
CA LEU A 62 -9.12 2.45 1.98
C LEU A 62 -10.54 2.08 2.47
N LYS A 63 -11.55 2.19 1.60
CA LYS A 63 -12.92 1.76 1.87
C LYS A 63 -13.13 0.35 1.35
#